data_AF-A0A959Z0D2-F1
#
_entry.id   AF-A0A959Z0D2-F1
#
_cell.length_a   1.000
_cell.length_b   1.000
_cell.length_c   1.000
_cell.angle_alpha   90.00
_cell.angle_beta   90.00
_cell.angle_gamma   90.00
#
_symmetry.space_group_name_H-M   'P 1'
#
loop_
_entity.id
_entity.type
_entity.pdbx_description
1 polymer ?
#
loop_
_entity_poly.entity_id
_entity_poly.type
_entity_poly.pdbx_seq_one_letter_code
_entity_poly.pdbx_strand_id
1 'polypeptide(L)'
;FGVINISFFFFFFFFNDTATTELQPVDRKATHAIFHTPTSPQIGQRRVNVLMEGTSTSTLQLDGFGVNQGSFTALPACPDLAFAQLSLSPGVHTLSSASGFIAQVYGTGTGESYLFGLGSFAPEVVEPDSVICSSGPVSLSSPIILDNAFWTLASDPNTVLAQGQSITFTPVGSDTLTVHGELPVSGCPKTFDFILGAPVPPSLTLSANDLPNLSICQFSPVQLAVDPPLDPAFYELAWSPAGLVSDPQAPDPTAWPFTDTWFKLAVTSTAGCGSITDSILVQVTPGEVASFEAVAQDTLLCLGESVVLEGRVERVMALDHLDTTPGAVFANVQNGTIGNACGSVTGAALYFDGNGQRAARTVPFDLSNGGQVRFSLKIATGTAPCDDADPGEDVVLEYSTNGGGNWTVFSTLNEASFPLFTPVTVAVPPAAHTPATLFRWRQLAHSGAGQDNWVLDEVYLTTYDGSGLNYAWSPTAGLGTPNAQQTTAAATTSGWVQVTLTDPNTLCTYTDSVYLTVDPAFTLTVTPDTTVCDAAGIPLEAMASSGSGITWNWTPNNGTLSATNVPDPVASPTNTTTYTVNAENASGCTAT
;
A
#
# COMPACT_ATOMS: atom_id res chain seq x y z
N PHE A 1 44.98 -7.73 -50.20
CA PHE A 1 45.78 -8.86 -50.75
C PHE A 1 46.93 -9.13 -49.80
N GLY A 2 46.93 -10.29 -49.14
CA GLY A 2 47.98 -10.69 -48.20
C GLY A 2 47.42 -11.54 -47.06
N VAL A 3 47.70 -12.83 -47.12
CA VAL A 3 47.26 -13.92 -46.22
C VAL A 3 47.88 -13.77 -44.83
N ILE A 4 47.09 -13.96 -43.77
CA ILE A 4 47.60 -14.34 -42.44
C ILE A 4 46.88 -15.63 -42.03
N ASN A 5 47.69 -16.69 -41.96
CA ASN A 5 47.37 -17.99 -41.40
C ASN A 5 47.04 -17.83 -39.90
N ILE A 6 45.83 -18.21 -39.50
CA ILE A 6 45.51 -18.41 -38.08
C ILE A 6 45.73 -19.89 -37.78
N SER A 7 46.91 -20.20 -37.24
CA SER A 7 47.20 -21.51 -36.65
C SER A 7 46.38 -21.67 -35.36
N PHE A 8 45.33 -22.48 -35.42
CA PHE A 8 44.65 -22.97 -34.22
C PHE A 8 45.60 -23.90 -33.46
N PHE A 9 45.94 -23.50 -32.24
CA PHE A 9 46.64 -24.34 -31.26
C PHE A 9 45.71 -25.49 -30.86
N PHE A 10 46.12 -26.71 -31.19
CA PHE A 10 45.47 -27.96 -30.80
C PHE A 10 45.56 -28.16 -29.28
N PHE A 11 44.44 -28.13 -28.57
CA PHE A 11 44.30 -28.79 -27.26
C PHE A 11 44.14 -30.30 -27.50
N PHE A 12 45.07 -31.10 -26.98
CA PHE A 12 44.93 -32.55 -26.92
C PHE A 12 43.83 -32.91 -25.91
N PHE A 13 42.60 -33.15 -26.40
CA PHE A 13 41.67 -33.99 -25.67
C PHE A 13 42.12 -35.45 -25.87
N PHE A 14 42.41 -36.17 -24.80
CA PHE A 14 42.64 -37.60 -24.89
C PHE A 14 41.31 -38.25 -25.30
N PHE A 15 41.19 -38.66 -26.55
CA PHE A 15 39.99 -39.33 -27.13
C PHE A 15 39.63 -40.69 -26.46
N ASN A 16 40.35 -41.05 -25.40
CA ASN A 16 40.15 -42.25 -24.58
C ASN A 16 39.82 -41.94 -23.10
N ASP A 17 39.59 -40.67 -22.76
CA ASP A 17 39.25 -40.28 -21.38
C ASP A 17 37.73 -40.29 -21.15
N THR A 18 37.29 -40.95 -20.09
CA THR A 18 35.89 -40.97 -19.65
C THR A 18 35.44 -39.62 -19.12
N ALA A 19 36.39 -38.76 -18.70
CA ALA A 19 36.12 -37.44 -18.13
C ALA A 19 35.36 -36.51 -19.09
N THR A 20 35.51 -36.65 -20.42
CA THR A 20 34.75 -35.80 -21.36
C THR A 20 33.28 -36.17 -21.41
N THR A 21 32.93 -37.44 -21.17
CA THR A 21 31.53 -37.93 -21.16
C THR A 21 30.82 -37.55 -19.86
N GLU A 22 31.58 -37.32 -18.79
CA GLU A 22 31.15 -36.89 -17.46
C GLU A 22 30.81 -35.38 -17.37
N LEU A 23 31.18 -34.58 -18.39
CA LEU A 23 30.79 -33.17 -18.49
C LEU A 23 29.30 -32.96 -18.83
N GLN A 24 28.54 -34.05 -19.06
CA GLN A 24 27.09 -34.00 -19.12
C GLN A 24 26.52 -34.56 -17.80
N PRO A 25 25.56 -33.88 -17.15
CA PRO A 25 24.95 -34.39 -15.92
C PRO A 25 24.43 -35.81 -16.14
N VAL A 26 24.75 -36.75 -15.25
CA VAL A 26 24.35 -38.17 -15.33
C VAL A 26 22.84 -38.38 -15.42
N ASP A 27 22.07 -37.37 -15.02
CA ASP A 27 20.61 -37.33 -15.06
C ASP A 27 20.05 -36.99 -16.46
N ARG A 28 20.89 -36.60 -17.43
CA ARG A 28 20.50 -36.27 -18.81
C ARG A 28 20.69 -37.45 -19.76
N LYS A 29 19.94 -38.52 -19.53
CA LYS A 29 19.96 -39.74 -20.35
C LYS A 29 19.11 -39.59 -21.61
N ALA A 30 19.64 -39.99 -22.77
CA ALA A 30 18.86 -40.24 -23.99
C ALA A 30 18.44 -41.71 -24.05
N THR A 31 17.20 -42.00 -24.44
CA THR A 31 16.73 -43.38 -24.67
C THR A 31 16.84 -43.81 -26.13
N HIS A 32 16.91 -42.84 -27.03
CA HIS A 32 17.04 -43.04 -28.47
C HIS A 32 17.74 -41.84 -29.11
N ALA A 33 18.70 -42.10 -30.00
CA ALA A 33 19.40 -41.07 -30.76
C ALA A 33 19.71 -41.55 -32.18
N ILE A 34 19.48 -40.70 -33.17
CA ILE A 34 19.89 -40.90 -34.57
C ILE A 34 20.98 -39.87 -34.88
N PHE A 35 22.09 -40.31 -35.43
CA PHE A 35 23.23 -39.45 -35.70
C PHE A 35 24.02 -39.88 -36.94
N HIS A 36 24.86 -38.99 -37.47
CA HIS A 36 25.60 -39.24 -38.71
C HIS A 36 27.11 -39.13 -38.48
N THR A 37 27.86 -40.09 -39.00
CA THR A 37 29.33 -40.08 -39.05
C THR A 37 29.80 -39.71 -40.47
N PRO A 38 30.73 -38.76 -40.65
CA PRO A 38 31.19 -38.33 -41.96
C PRO A 38 31.88 -39.44 -42.77
N THR A 39 31.65 -39.43 -44.08
CA THR A 39 32.25 -40.37 -45.07
C THR A 39 33.64 -39.95 -45.56
N SER A 40 34.21 -38.89 -44.98
CA SER A 40 35.52 -38.37 -45.38
C SER A 40 36.63 -39.44 -45.31
N PRO A 41 37.46 -39.59 -46.37
CA PRO A 41 38.59 -40.52 -46.37
C PRO A 41 39.73 -40.04 -45.46
N GLN A 42 39.70 -38.78 -45.00
CA GLN A 42 40.69 -38.26 -44.04
C GLN A 42 40.41 -38.73 -42.61
N ILE A 43 39.18 -39.15 -42.29
CA ILE A 43 38.80 -39.67 -40.97
C ILE A 43 39.06 -41.18 -40.96
N GLY A 44 40.06 -41.60 -40.19
CA GLY A 44 40.50 -43.00 -40.10
C GLY A 44 39.78 -43.80 -39.02
N GLN A 45 39.25 -43.14 -37.98
CA GLN A 45 38.54 -43.80 -36.87
C GLN A 45 37.26 -43.06 -36.54
N ARG A 46 36.19 -43.81 -36.24
CA ARG A 46 34.87 -43.31 -35.85
C ARG A 46 34.40 -44.13 -34.66
N ARG A 47 34.03 -43.48 -33.57
CA ARG A 47 33.65 -44.15 -32.33
C ARG A 47 32.51 -43.42 -31.65
N VAL A 48 31.78 -44.16 -30.83
CA VAL A 48 30.86 -43.61 -29.83
C VAL A 48 31.27 -44.13 -28.46
N ASN A 49 31.51 -43.20 -27.53
CA ASN A 49 31.62 -43.51 -26.11
C ASN A 49 30.20 -43.50 -25.53
N VAL A 50 29.82 -44.56 -24.85
CA VAL A 50 28.52 -44.70 -24.19
C VAL A 50 28.74 -44.92 -22.71
N LEU A 51 28.02 -44.18 -21.89
CA LEU A 51 27.96 -44.31 -20.45
C LEU A 51 26.51 -44.63 -20.04
N MET A 52 26.32 -45.69 -19.28
CA MET A 52 24.99 -46.13 -18.82
C MET A 52 25.09 -46.96 -17.53
N GLU A 53 23.96 -47.31 -16.95
CA GLU A 53 23.91 -48.22 -15.80
C GLU A 53 24.48 -49.60 -16.14
N GLY A 54 25.41 -50.09 -15.31
CA GLY A 54 26.11 -51.36 -15.50
C GLY A 54 25.17 -52.56 -15.51
N THR A 55 24.13 -52.55 -14.69
CA THR A 55 23.07 -53.56 -14.64
C THR A 55 22.19 -53.58 -15.89
N SER A 56 22.19 -52.49 -16.65
CA SER A 56 21.31 -52.27 -17.80
C SER A 56 22.03 -52.37 -19.15
N THR A 57 23.33 -52.69 -19.16
CA THR A 57 24.17 -52.80 -20.38
C THR A 57 23.60 -53.76 -21.44
N SER A 58 22.82 -54.75 -21.01
CA SER A 58 22.11 -55.69 -21.89
C SER A 58 21.04 -55.04 -22.79
N THR A 59 20.61 -53.81 -22.46
CA THR A 59 19.52 -53.11 -23.16
C THR A 59 20.01 -52.18 -24.27
N LEU A 60 21.33 -51.95 -24.39
CA LEU A 60 21.89 -51.08 -25.42
C LEU A 60 21.90 -51.75 -26.79
N GLN A 61 21.36 -51.04 -27.79
CA GLN A 61 21.38 -51.44 -29.19
C GLN A 61 22.04 -50.35 -30.04
N LEU A 62 22.94 -50.76 -30.93
CA LEU A 62 23.55 -49.94 -31.98
C LEU A 62 23.08 -50.47 -33.34
N ASP A 63 22.47 -49.62 -34.14
CA ASP A 63 21.89 -49.92 -35.46
C ASP A 63 20.89 -51.09 -35.42
N GLY A 64 20.13 -51.19 -34.31
CA GLY A 64 19.16 -52.25 -34.06
C GLY A 64 19.75 -53.58 -33.58
N PHE A 65 21.07 -53.66 -33.40
CA PHE A 65 21.76 -54.84 -32.89
C PHE A 65 22.22 -54.64 -31.45
N GLY A 66 22.02 -55.66 -30.61
CA GLY A 66 22.47 -55.63 -29.21
C GLY A 66 23.99 -55.51 -29.09
N VAL A 67 24.46 -54.65 -28.20
CA VAL A 67 25.89 -54.46 -27.93
C VAL A 67 26.40 -55.56 -27.00
N ASN A 68 27.57 -56.13 -27.30
CA ASN A 68 28.16 -57.17 -26.46
C ASN A 68 28.52 -56.61 -25.07
N GLN A 69 27.95 -57.21 -24.02
CA GLN A 69 28.16 -56.81 -22.62
C GLN A 69 29.63 -56.82 -22.20
N GLY A 70 30.46 -57.69 -22.79
CA GLY A 70 31.91 -57.71 -22.53
C GLY A 70 32.67 -56.49 -23.06
N SER A 71 32.02 -55.62 -23.83
CA SER A 71 32.59 -54.35 -24.30
C SER A 71 32.50 -53.23 -23.25
N PHE A 72 31.75 -53.48 -22.17
CA PHE A 72 31.56 -52.54 -21.09
C PHE A 72 32.58 -52.76 -19.98
N THR A 73 33.11 -51.66 -19.45
CA THR A 73 33.96 -51.65 -18.28
C THR A 73 33.29 -50.81 -17.21
N ALA A 74 33.16 -51.34 -15.99
CA ALA A 74 32.64 -50.58 -14.85
C ALA A 74 33.59 -49.41 -14.55
N LEU A 75 33.05 -48.22 -14.26
CA LEU A 75 33.87 -47.08 -13.88
C LEU A 75 34.41 -47.29 -12.46
N PRO A 76 35.74 -47.19 -12.23
CA PRO A 76 36.31 -47.41 -10.90
C PRO A 76 35.75 -46.50 -9.80
N ALA A 77 35.34 -45.27 -10.13
CA ALA A 77 34.75 -44.31 -9.21
C ALA A 77 33.22 -44.40 -9.11
N CYS A 78 32.55 -45.04 -10.08
CA CYS A 78 31.09 -45.20 -10.15
C CYS A 78 30.74 -46.61 -10.65
N PRO A 79 30.87 -47.66 -9.83
CA PRO A 79 30.75 -49.06 -10.29
C PRO A 79 29.35 -49.43 -10.79
N ASP A 80 28.32 -48.66 -10.42
CA ASP A 80 26.96 -48.79 -10.94
C ASP A 80 26.83 -48.29 -12.38
N LEU A 81 27.83 -47.57 -12.88
CA LEU A 81 27.94 -47.14 -14.26
C LEU A 81 28.98 -47.98 -15.00
N ALA A 82 28.66 -48.31 -16.23
CA ALA A 82 29.56 -48.95 -17.15
C ALA A 82 29.71 -48.11 -18.40
N PHE A 83 30.95 -48.04 -18.90
CA PHE A 83 31.26 -47.36 -20.14
C PHE A 83 31.66 -48.36 -21.22
N ALA A 84 31.28 -48.08 -22.47
CA ALA A 84 31.73 -48.80 -23.64
C ALA A 84 32.19 -47.82 -24.71
N GLN A 85 33.22 -48.19 -25.45
CA GLN A 85 33.66 -47.46 -26.63
C GLN A 85 33.44 -48.34 -27.87
N LEU A 86 32.46 -47.95 -28.68
CA LEU A 86 32.01 -48.73 -29.83
C LEU A 86 32.56 -48.13 -31.11
N SER A 87 33.01 -48.98 -32.03
CA SER A 87 33.45 -48.55 -33.36
C SER A 87 32.27 -48.38 -34.30
N LEU A 88 32.33 -47.37 -35.17
CA LEU A 88 31.27 -47.03 -36.11
C LEU A 88 31.76 -47.13 -37.56
N SER A 89 30.88 -47.55 -38.46
CA SER A 89 31.09 -47.36 -39.90
C SER A 89 30.78 -45.92 -40.32
N PRO A 90 31.08 -45.48 -41.55
CA PRO A 90 30.60 -44.20 -42.07
C PRO A 90 29.10 -44.28 -42.43
N GLY A 91 28.30 -43.29 -42.01
CA GLY A 91 26.88 -43.20 -42.38
C GLY A 91 25.98 -42.79 -41.22
N VAL A 92 24.68 -43.10 -41.34
CA VAL A 92 23.68 -42.84 -40.30
C VAL A 92 23.63 -44.01 -39.35
N HIS A 93 23.61 -43.71 -38.06
CA HIS A 93 23.51 -44.69 -36.98
C HIS A 93 22.35 -44.38 -36.05
N THR A 94 21.87 -45.42 -35.39
CA THR A 94 20.87 -45.33 -34.33
C THR A 94 21.41 -45.97 -33.05
N LEU A 95 21.36 -45.25 -31.95
CA LEU A 95 21.67 -45.78 -30.62
C LEU A 95 20.40 -45.73 -29.76
N SER A 96 20.06 -46.84 -29.13
CA SER A 96 18.87 -46.93 -28.27
C SER A 96 19.10 -47.80 -27.05
N SER A 97 18.52 -47.41 -25.91
CA SER A 97 18.51 -48.19 -24.68
C SER A 97 17.23 -47.91 -23.90
N ALA A 98 16.56 -48.96 -23.42
CA ALA A 98 15.38 -48.80 -22.58
C ALA A 98 15.71 -48.11 -21.23
N SER A 99 16.93 -48.30 -20.71
CA SER A 99 17.40 -47.68 -19.46
C SER A 99 17.97 -46.27 -19.64
N GLY A 100 18.03 -45.78 -20.88
CA GLY A 100 18.76 -44.56 -21.22
C GLY A 100 20.29 -44.72 -21.21
N PHE A 101 20.96 -43.76 -21.86
CA PHE A 101 22.41 -43.66 -21.97
C PHE A 101 22.85 -42.19 -22.12
N ILE A 102 24.12 -41.92 -21.83
CA ILE A 102 24.82 -40.70 -22.26
C ILE A 102 25.84 -41.13 -23.30
N ALA A 103 25.92 -40.43 -24.42
CA ALA A 103 26.88 -40.81 -25.45
C ALA A 103 27.58 -39.62 -26.11
N GLN A 104 28.81 -39.84 -26.55
CA GLN A 104 29.59 -38.89 -27.32
C GLN A 104 30.12 -39.57 -28.57
N VAL A 105 29.85 -38.97 -29.72
CA VAL A 105 30.30 -39.47 -31.03
C VAL A 105 31.47 -38.64 -31.48
N TYR A 106 32.54 -39.31 -31.89
CA TYR A 106 33.72 -38.64 -32.41
C TYR A 106 34.36 -39.40 -33.56
N GLY A 107 35.19 -38.69 -34.33
CA GLY A 107 36.06 -39.30 -35.31
C GLY A 107 37.38 -38.55 -35.42
N THR A 108 38.45 -39.29 -35.68
CA THR A 108 39.82 -38.79 -35.77
C THR A 108 40.47 -39.20 -37.09
N GLY A 109 41.35 -38.34 -37.60
CA GLY A 109 41.86 -38.43 -38.97
C GLY A 109 43.15 -37.65 -39.18
N THR A 110 43.74 -37.75 -40.38
CA THR A 110 45.01 -37.10 -40.76
C THR A 110 44.86 -35.61 -41.10
N GLY A 111 43.63 -35.11 -41.21
CA GLY A 111 43.32 -33.70 -41.47
C GLY A 111 41.92 -33.24 -41.03
N GLU A 112 41.07 -34.14 -40.53
CA GLU A 112 39.72 -33.84 -40.05
C GLU A 112 39.41 -34.64 -38.78
N SER A 113 38.70 -33.99 -37.85
CA SER A 113 38.16 -34.60 -36.64
C SER A 113 36.84 -33.95 -36.26
N TYR A 114 35.95 -34.70 -35.61
CA TYR A 114 34.69 -34.18 -35.08
C TYR A 114 34.38 -34.80 -33.72
N LEU A 115 33.58 -34.10 -32.93
CA LEU A 115 33.05 -34.53 -31.64
C LEU A 115 31.69 -33.87 -31.43
N PHE A 116 30.68 -34.63 -31.02
CA PHE A 116 29.40 -34.09 -30.55
C PHE A 116 28.74 -35.06 -29.55
N GLY A 117 27.94 -34.50 -28.64
CA GLY A 117 27.18 -35.28 -27.65
C GLY A 117 25.83 -35.74 -28.19
N LEU A 118 25.36 -36.88 -27.69
CA LEU A 118 24.03 -37.43 -27.88
C LEU A 118 23.32 -37.41 -26.52
N GLY A 119 22.62 -36.30 -26.24
CA GLY A 119 21.79 -36.16 -25.06
C GLY A 119 20.47 -35.49 -25.41
N SER A 120 19.36 -35.95 -24.82
CA SER A 120 18.10 -35.22 -24.79
C SER A 120 17.90 -34.60 -23.43
N PHE A 121 17.35 -33.38 -23.38
CA PHE A 121 16.82 -32.79 -22.15
C PHE A 121 15.60 -33.61 -21.72
N ALA A 122 15.79 -34.63 -20.87
CA ALA A 122 14.68 -35.15 -20.09
C ALA A 122 14.43 -34.13 -18.97
N PRO A 123 13.22 -33.53 -18.87
CA PRO A 123 12.89 -32.74 -17.71
C PRO A 123 12.97 -33.64 -16.47
N GLU A 124 13.73 -33.20 -15.47
CA GLU A 124 13.73 -33.80 -14.15
C GLU A 124 12.29 -33.80 -13.63
N VAL A 125 11.86 -34.91 -13.01
CA VAL A 125 10.62 -34.91 -12.23
C VAL A 125 10.92 -34.04 -11.01
N VAL A 126 10.51 -32.78 -11.08
CA VAL A 126 10.43 -31.92 -9.90
C VAL A 126 9.48 -32.65 -8.94
N GLU A 127 10.02 -33.19 -7.84
CA GLU A 127 9.18 -33.63 -6.73
C GLU A 127 8.30 -32.44 -6.36
N PRO A 128 6.97 -32.59 -6.30
CA PRO A 128 6.10 -31.46 -6.04
C PRO A 128 6.49 -30.82 -4.71
N ASP A 129 6.69 -29.50 -4.72
CA ASP A 129 6.95 -28.71 -3.53
C ASP A 129 5.92 -29.07 -2.46
N SER A 130 6.34 -29.78 -1.40
CA SER A 130 5.42 -30.11 -0.33
C SER A 130 5.17 -28.84 0.46
N VAL A 131 3.96 -28.29 0.37
CA VAL A 131 3.53 -27.18 1.24
C VAL A 131 3.34 -27.72 2.65
N ILE A 132 4.04 -27.13 3.60
CA ILE A 132 4.03 -27.48 5.02
C ILE A 132 3.30 -26.38 5.78
N CYS A 133 2.10 -26.71 6.24
CA CYS A 133 1.23 -25.78 6.95
C CYS A 133 1.38 -25.97 8.46
N SER A 134 2.08 -25.05 9.11
CA SER A 134 2.26 -25.03 10.56
C SER A 134 2.44 -23.61 11.07
N SER A 135 1.69 -23.25 12.11
CA SER A 135 1.89 -22.01 12.88
C SER A 135 2.91 -22.17 14.03
N GLY A 136 3.48 -23.36 14.20
CA GLY A 136 4.48 -23.67 15.21
C GLY A 136 5.76 -24.27 14.61
N PRO A 137 6.74 -24.66 15.45
CA PRO A 137 7.98 -25.26 15.00
C PRO A 137 7.74 -26.50 14.11
N VAL A 138 8.34 -26.51 12.93
CA VAL A 138 8.41 -27.66 12.02
C VAL A 138 9.77 -28.33 12.15
N SER A 139 9.80 -29.65 12.05
CA SER A 139 11.06 -30.41 12.00
C SER A 139 11.16 -31.11 10.65
N LEU A 140 12.17 -30.72 9.88
CA LEU A 140 12.39 -31.18 8.52
C LEU A 140 13.70 -31.93 8.44
N SER A 141 13.77 -32.86 7.49
CA SER A 141 14.99 -33.61 7.19
C SER A 141 15.16 -33.71 5.69
N SER A 142 16.42 -33.68 5.24
CA SER A 142 16.75 -33.93 3.84
C SER A 142 16.17 -35.29 3.42
N PRO A 143 15.47 -35.38 2.28
CA PRO A 143 14.87 -36.63 1.80
C PRO A 143 15.89 -37.76 1.58
N ILE A 144 17.15 -37.38 1.33
CA ILE A 144 18.29 -38.27 1.20
C ILE A 144 19.46 -37.78 2.05
N ILE A 145 20.43 -38.64 2.33
CA ILE A 145 21.66 -38.24 3.03
C ILE A 145 22.49 -37.36 2.09
N LEU A 146 22.88 -36.17 2.56
CA LEU A 146 23.77 -35.23 1.85
C LEU A 146 25.03 -34.94 2.67
N ASP A 147 26.20 -35.00 2.06
CA ASP A 147 27.43 -34.48 2.67
C ASP A 147 27.41 -32.95 2.70
N ASN A 148 28.00 -32.37 3.76
CA ASN A 148 28.07 -30.93 3.98
C ASN A 148 26.71 -30.21 3.95
N ALA A 149 25.64 -30.89 4.37
CA ALA A 149 24.28 -30.36 4.29
C ALA A 149 24.13 -29.03 5.08
N PHE A 150 23.47 -28.05 4.49
CA PHE A 150 23.12 -26.78 5.14
C PHE A 150 21.78 -26.22 4.65
N TRP A 151 21.13 -25.43 5.48
CA TRP A 151 19.78 -24.92 5.23
C TRP A 151 19.77 -23.40 5.06
N THR A 152 19.00 -22.90 4.09
CA THR A 152 18.79 -21.47 3.82
C THR A 152 17.32 -21.19 3.55
N LEU A 153 16.92 -19.92 3.58
CA LEU A 153 15.62 -19.46 3.07
C LEU A 153 15.76 -18.92 1.66
N ALA A 154 14.70 -18.99 0.87
CA ALA A 154 14.67 -18.36 -0.46
C ALA A 154 14.71 -16.83 -0.37
N SER A 155 14.10 -16.24 0.67
CA SER A 155 14.18 -14.79 0.94
C SER A 155 15.58 -14.31 1.35
N ASP A 156 16.38 -15.18 1.96
CA ASP A 156 17.76 -14.91 2.36
C ASP A 156 18.70 -16.10 2.07
N PRO A 157 19.07 -16.32 0.80
CA PRO A 157 19.81 -17.50 0.38
C PRO A 157 21.28 -17.50 0.83
N ASN A 158 21.78 -16.38 1.35
CA ASN A 158 23.18 -16.24 1.78
C ASN A 158 23.37 -16.56 3.27
N THR A 159 22.29 -16.63 4.04
CA THR A 159 22.33 -16.91 5.48
C THR A 159 22.07 -18.39 5.73
N VAL A 160 23.07 -19.07 6.29
CA VAL A 160 22.93 -20.47 6.73
C VAL A 160 22.19 -20.50 8.06
N LEU A 161 21.00 -21.10 8.07
CA LEU A 161 20.17 -21.26 9.27
C LEU A 161 20.62 -22.42 10.16
N ALA A 162 21.02 -23.52 9.54
CA ALA A 162 21.51 -24.72 10.24
C ALA A 162 22.41 -25.56 9.33
N GLN A 163 23.24 -26.40 9.95
CA GLN A 163 24.04 -27.41 9.27
C GLN A 163 23.55 -28.81 9.67
N GLY A 164 23.70 -29.78 8.77
CA GLY A 164 23.32 -31.18 8.97
C GLY A 164 22.02 -31.57 8.28
N GLN A 165 21.63 -32.84 8.46
CA GLN A 165 20.53 -33.46 7.70
C GLN A 165 19.15 -32.95 8.10
N SER A 166 19.02 -32.28 9.24
CA SER A 166 17.72 -31.91 9.81
C SER A 166 17.77 -30.52 10.41
N ILE A 167 16.61 -29.87 10.42
CA ILE A 167 16.41 -28.56 11.02
C ILE A 167 15.07 -28.53 11.77
N THR A 168 15.06 -27.87 12.93
CA THR A 168 13.82 -27.41 13.57
C THR A 168 13.71 -25.91 13.34
N PHE A 169 12.66 -25.48 12.66
CA PHE A 169 12.46 -24.10 12.24
C PHE A 169 11.04 -23.66 12.60
N THR A 170 10.89 -22.44 13.09
CA THR A 170 9.57 -21.82 13.30
C THR A 170 9.39 -20.78 12.20
N PRO A 171 8.46 -20.99 11.26
CA PRO A 171 8.15 -19.98 10.25
C PRO A 171 7.77 -18.66 10.93
N VAL A 172 8.31 -17.57 10.41
CA VAL A 172 7.93 -16.18 10.79
C VAL A 172 7.20 -15.46 9.65
N GLY A 173 7.06 -16.15 8.51
CA GLY A 173 6.30 -15.75 7.33
C GLY A 173 6.24 -16.93 6.36
N SER A 174 5.52 -16.77 5.26
CA SER A 174 5.55 -17.72 4.16
C SER A 174 6.84 -17.58 3.35
N ASP A 175 7.57 -18.68 3.21
CA ASP A 175 8.87 -18.72 2.55
C ASP A 175 9.20 -20.15 2.11
N THR A 176 10.22 -20.30 1.27
CA THR A 176 10.75 -21.61 0.88
C THR A 176 12.03 -21.87 1.65
N LEU A 177 12.06 -22.96 2.41
CA LEU A 177 13.25 -23.45 3.08
C LEU A 177 13.95 -24.47 2.19
N THR A 178 15.22 -24.23 1.88
CA THR A 178 16.03 -25.09 1.00
C THR A 178 17.13 -25.77 1.80
N VAL A 179 17.25 -27.09 1.67
CA VAL A 179 18.47 -27.81 2.07
C VAL A 179 19.38 -27.98 0.86
N HIS A 180 20.66 -27.65 1.04
CA HIS A 180 21.73 -27.82 0.07
C HIS A 180 22.74 -28.82 0.59
N GLY A 181 23.38 -29.56 -0.29
CA GLY A 181 24.51 -30.42 0.06
C GLY A 181 25.02 -31.20 -1.14
N GLU A 182 25.86 -32.19 -0.90
CA GLU A 182 26.46 -33.03 -1.94
C GLU A 182 26.06 -34.50 -1.77
N LEU A 183 25.91 -35.25 -2.85
CA LEU A 183 25.65 -36.69 -2.75
C LEU A 183 26.88 -37.42 -2.15
N PRO A 184 26.75 -38.27 -1.11
CA PRO A 184 27.88 -38.84 -0.37
C PRO A 184 28.89 -39.68 -1.16
N VAL A 185 28.51 -40.12 -2.36
CA VAL A 185 29.35 -40.96 -3.22
C VAL A 185 29.93 -40.18 -4.39
N SER A 186 29.16 -39.25 -4.98
CA SER A 186 29.57 -38.54 -6.21
C SER A 186 30.04 -37.10 -5.97
N GLY A 187 29.75 -36.50 -4.82
CA GLY A 187 30.04 -35.08 -4.57
C GLY A 187 29.15 -34.11 -5.37
N CYS A 188 28.13 -34.62 -6.08
CA CYS A 188 27.26 -33.75 -6.88
C CYS A 188 26.37 -32.89 -5.98
N PRO A 189 26.30 -31.56 -6.21
CA PRO A 189 25.36 -30.70 -5.49
C PRO A 189 23.91 -31.14 -5.70
N LYS A 190 23.14 -31.17 -4.61
CA LYS A 190 21.71 -31.45 -4.63
C LYS A 190 20.99 -30.51 -3.66
N THR A 191 19.78 -30.11 -4.04
CA THR A 191 18.91 -29.28 -3.23
C THR A 191 17.50 -29.87 -3.12
N PHE A 192 16.82 -29.55 -2.03
CA PHE A 192 15.39 -29.84 -1.84
C PHE A 192 14.70 -28.64 -1.20
N ASP A 193 13.53 -28.28 -1.74
CA ASP A 193 12.74 -27.12 -1.33
C ASP A 193 11.51 -27.56 -0.53
N PHE A 194 11.20 -26.79 0.52
CA PHE A 194 10.03 -26.97 1.37
C PHE A 194 9.31 -25.63 1.50
N ILE A 195 8.11 -25.52 0.94
CA ILE A 195 7.30 -24.30 1.08
C ILE A 195 6.66 -24.30 2.46
N LEU A 196 6.95 -23.29 3.26
CA LEU A 196 6.44 -23.14 4.62
C LEU A 196 5.35 -22.08 4.67
N GLY A 197 4.29 -22.36 5.41
CA GLY A 197 3.22 -21.40 5.63
C GLY A 197 2.41 -21.69 6.89
N ALA A 198 1.56 -20.74 7.27
CA ALA A 198 0.62 -20.93 8.36
C ALA A 198 -0.74 -21.41 7.81
N PRO A 199 -1.39 -22.40 8.47
CA PRO A 199 -2.76 -22.76 8.14
C PRO A 199 -3.69 -21.57 8.37
N VAL A 200 -4.70 -21.43 7.53
CA VAL A 200 -5.74 -20.42 7.73
C VAL A 200 -6.55 -20.76 9.00
N PRO A 201 -6.95 -19.77 9.82
CA PRO A 201 -7.80 -20.00 10.98
C PRO A 201 -9.10 -20.75 10.62
N PRO A 202 -9.63 -21.59 11.53
CA PRO A 202 -10.86 -22.36 11.27
C PRO A 202 -12.11 -21.47 11.20
N SER A 203 -12.05 -20.27 11.75
CA SER A 203 -13.09 -19.25 11.73
C SER A 203 -12.45 -17.87 11.83
N LEU A 204 -13.12 -16.85 11.30
CA LEU A 204 -12.75 -15.45 11.52
C LEU A 204 -13.65 -14.86 12.61
N THR A 205 -13.14 -13.88 13.35
CA THR A 205 -13.96 -13.02 14.21
C THR A 205 -13.85 -11.62 13.63
N LEU A 206 -14.93 -11.12 13.03
CA LEU A 206 -14.97 -9.78 12.47
C LEU A 206 -15.68 -8.83 13.42
N SER A 207 -15.22 -7.58 13.48
CA SER A 207 -15.87 -6.52 14.23
C SER A 207 -15.99 -5.24 13.39
N ALA A 208 -16.96 -4.41 13.76
CA ALA A 208 -17.20 -3.08 13.24
C ALA A 208 -17.34 -2.13 14.44
N ASN A 209 -16.43 -1.17 14.60
CA ASN A 209 -16.25 -0.36 15.81
C ASN A 209 -16.25 -1.22 17.09
N ASP A 210 -15.46 -2.30 17.08
CA ASP A 210 -15.35 -3.30 18.16
C ASP A 210 -16.67 -4.03 18.51
N LEU A 211 -17.67 -3.97 17.64
CA LEU A 211 -18.96 -4.64 17.82
C LEU A 211 -19.18 -5.73 16.75
N PRO A 212 -19.81 -6.87 17.08
CA PRO A 212 -20.11 -7.93 16.12
C PRO A 212 -21.30 -7.60 15.20
N ASN A 213 -22.11 -6.60 15.56
CA ASN A 213 -23.18 -6.03 14.76
C ASN A 213 -23.22 -4.53 15.03
N LEU A 214 -23.29 -3.72 13.98
CA LEU A 214 -23.26 -2.27 14.10
C LEU A 214 -24.36 -1.65 13.23
N SER A 215 -25.12 -0.73 13.81
CA SER A 215 -25.96 0.21 13.09
C SER A 215 -25.35 1.60 13.19
N ILE A 216 -25.12 2.23 12.06
CA ILE A 216 -24.59 3.59 11.96
C ILE A 216 -25.59 4.51 11.28
N CYS A 217 -25.31 5.80 11.35
CA CYS A 217 -25.94 6.79 10.50
C CYS A 217 -25.20 6.89 9.18
N GLN A 218 -25.92 7.14 8.09
CA GLN A 218 -25.34 7.37 6.77
C GLN A 218 -24.21 8.39 6.84
N PHE A 219 -23.13 8.17 6.07
CA PHE A 219 -21.88 8.95 6.06
C PHE A 219 -20.95 8.78 7.28
N SER A 220 -21.39 8.09 8.33
CA SER A 220 -20.50 7.79 9.47
C SER A 220 -19.43 6.76 9.06
N PRO A 221 -18.15 6.96 9.41
CA PRO A 221 -17.12 5.96 9.18
C PRO A 221 -17.29 4.76 10.11
N VAL A 222 -16.81 3.60 9.68
CA VAL A 222 -16.78 2.36 10.45
C VAL A 222 -15.39 1.77 10.43
N GLN A 223 -14.81 1.56 11.60
CA GLN A 223 -13.56 0.83 11.77
C GLN A 223 -13.87 -0.66 11.71
N LEU A 224 -13.52 -1.33 10.61
CA LEU A 224 -13.58 -2.79 10.52
C LEU A 224 -12.33 -3.40 11.15
N ALA A 225 -12.42 -4.65 11.61
CA ALA A 225 -11.27 -5.42 12.03
C ALA A 225 -11.51 -6.93 11.95
N VAL A 226 -10.41 -7.69 11.84
CA VAL A 226 -10.35 -9.12 12.17
C VAL A 226 -9.60 -9.32 13.49
N ASP A 227 -10.19 -10.05 14.43
CA ASP A 227 -9.64 -10.31 15.77
C ASP A 227 -9.33 -11.81 15.99
N PRO A 228 -8.08 -12.19 16.33
CA PRO A 228 -6.89 -11.33 16.37
C PRO A 228 -6.45 -10.87 14.97
N PRO A 229 -5.70 -9.75 14.88
CA PRO A 229 -5.13 -9.30 13.61
C PRO A 229 -4.28 -10.40 12.96
N LEU A 230 -4.51 -10.62 11.67
CA LEU A 230 -3.77 -11.60 10.89
C LEU A 230 -2.48 -10.98 10.36
N ASP A 231 -1.37 -11.71 10.48
CA ASP A 231 -0.05 -11.24 10.04
C ASP A 231 0.07 -11.29 8.50
N PRO A 232 0.28 -10.14 7.82
CA PRO A 232 0.48 -10.09 6.37
C PRO A 232 1.67 -10.93 5.87
N ALA A 233 2.60 -11.31 6.75
CA ALA A 233 3.70 -12.21 6.39
C ALA A 233 3.24 -13.63 6.01
N PHE A 234 2.04 -14.05 6.44
CA PHE A 234 1.47 -15.37 6.18
C PHE A 234 0.20 -15.36 5.34
N TYR A 235 -0.50 -14.23 5.31
CA TYR A 235 -1.84 -14.15 4.76
C TYR A 235 -2.01 -12.94 3.84
N GLU A 236 -2.66 -13.18 2.70
CA GLU A 236 -3.26 -12.15 1.87
C GLU A 236 -4.68 -11.88 2.34
N LEU A 237 -4.98 -10.62 2.59
CA LEU A 237 -6.30 -10.12 2.98
C LEU A 237 -6.95 -9.41 1.80
N ALA A 238 -8.24 -9.59 1.63
CA ALA A 238 -9.03 -8.90 0.62
C ALA A 238 -10.44 -8.60 1.15
N TRP A 239 -10.64 -7.38 1.61
CA TRP A 239 -11.95 -6.83 1.93
C TRP A 239 -12.73 -6.48 0.66
N SER A 240 -14.02 -6.76 0.68
CA SER A 240 -14.96 -6.34 -0.37
C SER A 240 -16.25 -5.77 0.23
N PRO A 241 -16.85 -4.73 -0.36
CA PRO A 241 -16.38 -4.00 -1.56
C PRO A 241 -15.12 -3.18 -1.31
N ALA A 242 -14.09 -3.35 -2.16
CA ALA A 242 -12.77 -2.74 -1.95
C ALA A 242 -12.80 -1.20 -2.07
N GLY A 243 -13.72 -0.65 -2.87
CA GLY A 243 -13.87 0.80 -3.01
C GLY A 243 -14.46 1.51 -1.80
N LEU A 244 -15.11 0.77 -0.88
CA LEU A 244 -15.73 1.33 0.32
C LEU A 244 -14.81 1.29 1.54
N VAL A 245 -13.58 0.80 1.40
CA VAL A 245 -12.62 0.66 2.50
C VAL A 245 -11.33 1.41 2.20
N SER A 246 -10.64 1.89 3.24
CA SER A 246 -9.42 2.68 3.13
C SER A 246 -8.26 1.90 2.51
N ASP A 247 -8.13 0.63 2.91
CA ASP A 247 -7.15 -0.31 2.38
C ASP A 247 -7.76 -1.72 2.45
N PRO A 248 -8.12 -2.34 1.30
CA PRO A 248 -8.73 -3.66 1.29
C PRO A 248 -7.80 -4.78 1.74
N GLN A 249 -6.50 -4.53 1.90
CA GLN A 249 -5.50 -5.51 2.36
C GLN A 249 -5.11 -5.32 3.83
N ALA A 250 -5.61 -4.28 4.49
CA ALA A 250 -5.37 -4.06 5.90
C ALA A 250 -6.20 -5.03 6.77
N PRO A 251 -5.70 -5.46 7.93
CA PRO A 251 -6.49 -6.23 8.90
C PRO A 251 -7.60 -5.38 9.54
N ASP A 252 -7.46 -4.06 9.55
CA ASP A 252 -8.33 -3.09 10.21
C ASP A 252 -8.59 -1.82 9.36
N PRO A 253 -9.27 -1.93 8.20
CA PRO A 253 -9.56 -0.75 7.40
C PRO A 253 -10.73 0.07 7.96
N THR A 254 -10.72 1.37 7.67
CA THR A 254 -11.91 2.22 7.83
C THR A 254 -12.80 2.06 6.61
N ALA A 255 -14.11 2.00 6.81
CA ALA A 255 -15.13 1.81 5.79
C ALA A 255 -16.18 2.95 5.79
N TRP A 256 -16.75 3.24 4.63
CA TRP A 256 -17.76 4.30 4.45
C TRP A 256 -19.00 3.81 3.68
N PRO A 257 -19.84 2.94 4.28
CA PRO A 257 -21.04 2.44 3.60
C PRO A 257 -22.14 3.51 3.53
N PHE A 258 -22.71 3.72 2.34
CA PHE A 258 -23.86 4.62 2.15
C PHE A 258 -25.21 3.93 2.39
N THR A 259 -25.24 2.61 2.34
CA THR A 259 -26.42 1.76 2.58
C THR A 259 -26.00 0.52 3.36
N ASP A 260 -26.98 -0.26 3.83
CA ASP A 260 -26.71 -1.58 4.40
C ASP A 260 -25.73 -2.38 3.54
N THR A 261 -24.57 -2.71 4.10
CA THR A 261 -23.46 -3.30 3.35
C THR A 261 -22.89 -4.49 4.10
N TRP A 262 -22.77 -5.60 3.40
CA TRP A 262 -21.98 -6.75 3.84
C TRP A 262 -20.52 -6.53 3.44
N PHE A 263 -19.66 -6.29 4.42
CA PHE A 263 -18.23 -6.33 4.23
C PHE A 263 -17.74 -7.76 4.37
N LYS A 264 -17.11 -8.29 3.32
CA LYS A 264 -16.57 -9.64 3.30
C LYS A 264 -15.06 -9.58 3.32
N LEU A 265 -14.44 -10.31 4.24
CA LEU A 265 -13.00 -10.49 4.29
C LEU A 265 -12.67 -11.88 3.74
N ALA A 266 -11.97 -11.93 2.61
CA ALA A 266 -11.28 -13.14 2.16
C ALA A 266 -9.86 -13.16 2.70
N VAL A 267 -9.45 -14.28 3.28
CA VAL A 267 -8.12 -14.53 3.81
C VAL A 267 -7.55 -15.74 3.09
N THR A 268 -6.40 -15.59 2.46
CA THR A 268 -5.70 -16.68 1.76
C THR A 268 -4.30 -16.82 2.32
N SER A 269 -3.86 -18.05 2.61
CA SER A 269 -2.45 -18.27 2.96
C SER A 269 -1.58 -18.11 1.72
N THR A 270 -0.54 -17.28 1.82
CA THR A 270 0.39 -17.00 0.70
C THR A 270 1.21 -18.22 0.28
N ALA A 271 1.40 -19.19 1.18
CA ALA A 271 2.01 -20.48 0.90
C ALA A 271 1.03 -21.53 0.32
N GLY A 272 -0.26 -21.21 0.20
CA GLY A 272 -1.28 -22.16 -0.29
C GLY A 272 -1.88 -23.08 0.77
N CYS A 273 -1.76 -22.73 2.07
CA CYS A 273 -2.31 -23.53 3.18
C CYS A 273 -3.83 -23.44 3.38
N GLY A 274 -4.56 -22.86 2.42
CA GLY A 274 -6.01 -22.74 2.42
C GLY A 274 -6.48 -21.30 2.27
N SER A 275 -7.80 -21.15 2.27
CA SER A 275 -8.49 -19.86 2.21
C SER A 275 -9.80 -19.93 3.01
N ILE A 276 -10.17 -18.83 3.66
CA ILE A 276 -11.47 -18.66 4.32
C ILE A 276 -12.07 -17.32 3.92
N THR A 277 -13.39 -17.23 3.96
CA THR A 277 -14.10 -15.96 3.78
C THR A 277 -15.18 -15.87 4.84
N ASP A 278 -15.26 -14.72 5.48
CA ASP A 278 -16.33 -14.38 6.42
C ASP A 278 -16.84 -12.98 6.12
N SER A 279 -17.94 -12.58 6.77
CA SER A 279 -18.60 -11.32 6.49
C SER A 279 -19.27 -10.70 7.72
N ILE A 280 -19.25 -9.38 7.77
CA ILE A 280 -19.95 -8.59 8.77
C ILE A 280 -20.94 -7.63 8.10
N LEU A 281 -22.14 -7.52 8.66
CA LEU A 281 -23.16 -6.58 8.19
C LEU A 281 -23.04 -5.27 8.97
N VAL A 282 -22.85 -4.18 8.24
CA VAL A 282 -23.03 -2.83 8.76
C VAL A 282 -24.38 -2.33 8.28
N GLN A 283 -25.27 -2.02 9.21
CA GLN A 283 -26.57 -1.44 8.90
C GLN A 283 -26.47 0.08 8.89
N VAL A 284 -27.06 0.73 7.90
CA VAL A 284 -26.98 2.16 7.69
C VAL A 284 -28.38 2.75 7.76
N THR A 285 -28.59 3.60 8.77
CA THR A 285 -29.79 4.42 8.86
C THR A 285 -29.66 5.59 7.90
N PRO A 286 -30.55 5.73 6.90
CA PRO A 286 -30.51 6.86 5.98
C PRO A 286 -30.60 8.18 6.75
N GLY A 287 -29.83 9.18 6.31
CA GLY A 287 -29.78 10.48 6.95
C GLY A 287 -29.07 11.49 6.04
N GLU A 288 -29.19 12.77 6.35
CA GLU A 288 -28.62 13.83 5.52
C GLU A 288 -27.39 14.49 6.15
N VAL A 289 -27.03 14.16 7.40
CA VAL A 289 -25.88 14.77 8.08
C VAL A 289 -24.60 14.05 7.63
N ALA A 290 -23.80 14.71 6.80
CA ALA A 290 -22.52 14.19 6.33
C ALA A 290 -21.41 14.32 7.38
N SER A 291 -21.38 15.45 8.09
CA SER A 291 -20.46 15.68 9.19
C SER A 291 -21.05 16.61 10.24
N PHE A 292 -20.54 16.49 11.46
CA PHE A 292 -20.91 17.31 12.58
C PHE A 292 -19.65 17.67 13.38
N GLU A 293 -19.43 18.96 13.57
CA GLU A 293 -18.24 19.48 14.26
C GLU A 293 -18.63 20.50 15.33
N ALA A 294 -17.97 20.42 16.49
CA ALA A 294 -18.04 21.41 17.55
C ALA A 294 -16.92 22.44 17.32
N VAL A 295 -17.31 23.67 16.98
CA VAL A 295 -16.35 24.76 16.73
C VAL A 295 -16.50 25.87 17.76
N ALA A 296 -15.38 26.52 18.08
CA ALA A 296 -15.34 27.72 18.92
C ALA A 296 -14.68 28.87 18.15
N GLN A 297 -15.13 30.10 18.39
CA GLN A 297 -14.47 31.29 17.81
C GLN A 297 -13.06 31.49 18.37
N ASP A 298 -12.88 31.14 19.65
CA ASP A 298 -11.59 31.09 20.33
C ASP A 298 -11.56 29.87 21.26
N THR A 299 -10.40 29.25 21.39
CA THR A 299 -10.18 28.14 22.32
C THR A 299 -9.41 28.57 23.56
N LEU A 300 -8.91 29.80 23.59
CA LEU A 300 -8.10 30.34 24.68
C LEU A 300 -8.82 31.54 25.30
N LEU A 301 -9.11 31.46 26.60
CA LEU A 301 -9.95 32.43 27.30
C LEU A 301 -9.27 32.92 28.57
N CYS A 302 -9.46 34.19 28.90
CA CYS A 302 -9.16 34.70 30.23
C CYS A 302 -10.30 34.37 31.20
N LEU A 303 -9.96 34.09 32.45
CA LEU A 303 -10.98 33.83 33.49
C LEU A 303 -12.02 34.97 33.54
N GLY A 304 -13.28 34.62 33.28
CA GLY A 304 -14.40 35.55 33.26
C GLY A 304 -14.85 35.98 31.86
N GLU A 305 -14.10 35.63 30.82
CA GLU A 305 -14.52 35.80 29.43
C GLU A 305 -15.51 34.70 29.00
N SER A 306 -16.18 34.96 27.89
CA SER A 306 -17.10 34.01 27.27
C SER A 306 -16.82 33.89 25.78
N VAL A 307 -16.96 32.67 25.25
CA VAL A 307 -16.83 32.39 23.83
C VAL A 307 -18.12 31.85 23.23
N VAL A 308 -18.32 32.05 21.93
CA VAL A 308 -19.40 31.39 21.19
C VAL A 308 -18.92 30.03 20.70
N LEU A 309 -19.68 28.99 21.07
CA LEU A 309 -19.57 27.65 20.55
C LEU A 309 -20.68 27.42 19.52
N GLU A 310 -20.38 26.67 18.47
CA GLU A 310 -21.31 26.30 17.41
C GLU A 310 -21.19 24.82 17.07
N GLY A 311 -22.33 24.15 16.95
CA GLY A 311 -22.44 22.82 16.36
C GLY A 311 -22.61 23.01 14.86
N ARG A 312 -21.50 22.95 14.13
CA ARG A 312 -21.48 23.10 12.68
C ARG A 312 -21.93 21.80 12.04
N VAL A 313 -23.02 21.86 11.28
CA VAL A 313 -23.62 20.70 10.63
C VAL A 313 -23.43 20.83 9.12
N GLU A 314 -22.82 19.82 8.51
CA GLU A 314 -22.82 19.68 7.06
C GLU A 314 -23.91 18.72 6.63
N ARG A 315 -24.85 19.23 5.85
CA ARG A 315 -25.98 18.47 5.35
C ARG A 315 -25.86 18.22 3.86
N VAL A 316 -26.06 16.97 3.44
CA VAL A 316 -26.15 16.55 2.05
C VAL A 316 -27.40 17.14 1.42
N MET A 317 -27.23 17.90 0.35
CA MET A 317 -28.33 18.47 -0.44
C MET A 317 -28.63 17.67 -1.70
N ALA A 318 -27.61 16.99 -2.21
CA ALA A 318 -27.66 16.27 -3.46
C ALA A 318 -26.63 15.15 -3.39
N LEU A 319 -27.04 13.96 -3.80
CA LEU A 319 -26.20 12.79 -3.87
C LEU A 319 -26.59 11.98 -5.10
N ASP A 320 -25.58 11.47 -5.80
CA ASP A 320 -25.71 10.58 -6.92
C ASP A 320 -24.55 9.57 -6.88
N HIS A 321 -24.89 8.30 -6.64
CA HIS A 321 -23.94 7.19 -6.65
C HIS A 321 -23.42 6.87 -8.05
N LEU A 322 -23.99 7.43 -9.13
CA LEU A 322 -23.55 7.19 -10.51
C LEU A 322 -23.51 5.70 -10.93
N ASP A 323 -24.22 4.83 -10.22
CA ASP A 323 -24.47 3.43 -10.59
C ASP A 323 -25.43 3.27 -11.78
N THR A 324 -26.23 4.31 -12.04
CA THR A 324 -27.22 4.34 -13.12
C THR A 324 -27.17 5.68 -13.84
N THR A 325 -28.07 5.90 -14.81
CA THR A 325 -28.11 7.15 -15.57
C THR A 325 -28.06 8.37 -14.62
N PRO A 326 -27.15 9.34 -14.84
CA PRO A 326 -26.98 10.49 -13.93
C PRO A 326 -28.33 11.11 -13.59
N GLY A 327 -28.60 11.20 -12.29
CA GLY A 327 -29.85 11.64 -11.72
C GLY A 327 -30.01 13.16 -11.73
N ALA A 328 -30.92 13.64 -10.88
CA ALA A 328 -31.31 15.06 -10.81
C ALA A 328 -30.17 16.01 -10.38
N VAL A 329 -29.05 15.48 -9.89
CA VAL A 329 -27.85 16.25 -9.54
C VAL A 329 -27.22 16.88 -10.79
N PHE A 330 -27.26 16.18 -11.92
CA PHE A 330 -26.60 16.61 -13.15
C PHE A 330 -27.57 17.25 -14.14
N ALA A 331 -27.24 18.45 -14.60
CA ALA A 331 -27.97 19.12 -15.67
C ALA A 331 -27.54 18.60 -17.04
N ASN A 332 -26.26 18.25 -17.20
CA ASN A 332 -25.71 17.75 -18.44
C ASN A 332 -24.41 16.98 -18.21
N VAL A 333 -24.28 15.85 -18.90
CA VAL A 333 -23.04 15.08 -19.02
C VAL A 333 -22.64 15.05 -20.49
N GLN A 334 -21.41 15.39 -20.78
CA GLN A 334 -20.82 15.45 -22.11
C GLN A 334 -19.76 14.36 -22.22
N ASN A 335 -19.93 13.46 -23.19
CA ASN A 335 -18.97 12.41 -23.53
C ASN A 335 -18.52 11.52 -22.35
N GLY A 336 -19.43 11.31 -21.39
CA GLY A 336 -19.31 10.33 -20.32
C GLY A 336 -20.45 9.33 -20.37
N THR A 337 -20.20 8.09 -19.96
CA THR A 337 -21.18 7.00 -19.93
C THR A 337 -21.11 6.25 -18.60
N ILE A 338 -22.21 5.64 -18.20
CA ILE A 338 -22.27 4.84 -16.98
C ILE A 338 -21.78 3.43 -17.28
N GLY A 339 -20.82 2.96 -16.51
CA GLY A 339 -20.26 1.62 -16.65
C GLY A 339 -19.14 1.36 -15.65
N ASN A 340 -18.50 0.20 -15.78
CA ASN A 340 -17.40 -0.22 -14.91
C ASN A 340 -16.12 -0.54 -15.70
N ALA A 341 -16.02 -0.07 -16.94
CA ALA A 341 -14.92 -0.38 -17.86
C ALA A 341 -13.54 0.04 -17.30
N CYS A 342 -13.49 1.11 -16.53
CA CYS A 342 -12.29 1.63 -15.86
C CYS A 342 -12.39 1.52 -14.32
N GLY A 343 -13.29 0.64 -13.84
CA GLY A 343 -13.62 0.42 -12.43
C GLY A 343 -14.74 1.32 -11.92
N SER A 344 -15.17 1.06 -10.69
CA SER A 344 -16.08 1.89 -9.88
C SER A 344 -15.80 1.65 -8.39
N VAL A 345 -16.32 2.51 -7.52
CA VAL A 345 -16.32 2.35 -6.05
C VAL A 345 -17.25 1.20 -5.66
N THR A 346 -18.50 1.31 -6.12
CA THR A 346 -19.52 0.26 -6.09
C THR A 346 -20.21 0.20 -7.45
N GLY A 347 -20.91 -0.91 -7.75
CA GLY A 347 -21.74 -1.07 -8.96
C GLY A 347 -21.13 -0.58 -10.28
N ALA A 348 -21.46 0.65 -10.69
CA ALA A 348 -20.93 1.34 -11.87
C ALA A 348 -20.57 2.80 -11.54
N ALA A 349 -19.86 3.47 -12.44
CA ALA A 349 -19.44 4.85 -12.28
C ALA A 349 -19.58 5.64 -13.59
N LEU A 350 -19.44 6.97 -13.50
CA LEU A 350 -19.44 7.83 -14.67
C LEU A 350 -18.04 7.89 -15.31
N TYR A 351 -17.89 7.16 -16.41
CA TYR A 351 -16.65 6.95 -17.14
C TYR A 351 -16.56 7.84 -18.38
N PHE A 352 -15.45 8.58 -18.53
CA PHE A 352 -15.20 9.51 -19.63
C PHE A 352 -14.13 8.96 -20.59
N ASP A 353 -14.58 8.58 -21.78
CA ASP A 353 -13.76 8.07 -22.88
C ASP A 353 -14.13 8.67 -24.24
N GLY A 354 -15.25 9.39 -24.32
CA GLY A 354 -15.77 9.91 -25.57
C GLY A 354 -14.85 10.95 -26.21
N ASN A 355 -15.09 11.21 -27.50
CA ASN A 355 -14.37 12.24 -28.24
C ASN A 355 -14.96 13.63 -28.00
N GLY A 356 -14.12 14.66 -27.90
CA GLY A 356 -14.55 16.04 -27.64
C GLY A 356 -14.68 16.34 -26.15
N GLN A 357 -15.38 17.41 -25.80
CA GLN A 357 -15.40 17.88 -24.41
C GLN A 357 -15.96 16.82 -23.45
N ARG A 358 -15.15 16.41 -22.47
CA ARG A 358 -15.51 15.50 -21.38
C ARG A 358 -15.82 16.32 -20.14
N ALA A 359 -17.10 16.36 -19.76
CA ALA A 359 -17.53 17.13 -18.60
C ALA A 359 -18.84 16.62 -17.99
N ALA A 360 -18.98 16.74 -16.68
CA ALA A 360 -20.25 16.60 -15.97
C ALA A 360 -20.58 17.91 -15.26
N ARG A 361 -21.76 18.47 -15.54
CA ARG A 361 -22.25 19.74 -15.00
C ARG A 361 -23.49 19.51 -14.15
N THR A 362 -23.51 20.13 -12.98
CA THR A 362 -24.64 20.05 -12.06
C THR A 362 -25.80 20.99 -12.44
N VAL A 363 -26.97 20.75 -11.85
CA VAL A 363 -28.00 21.80 -11.67
C VAL A 363 -27.50 22.88 -10.68
N PRO A 364 -28.11 24.08 -10.63
CA PRO A 364 -27.75 25.07 -9.62
C PRO A 364 -28.21 24.64 -8.21
N PHE A 365 -27.37 24.90 -7.21
CA PHE A 365 -27.66 24.69 -5.79
C PHE A 365 -27.56 25.99 -5.00
N ASP A 366 -28.37 26.12 -3.96
CA ASP A 366 -28.25 27.21 -2.98
C ASP A 366 -27.13 26.88 -1.99
N LEU A 367 -26.00 27.57 -2.17
CA LEU A 367 -24.82 27.44 -1.32
C LEU A 367 -24.54 28.75 -0.60
N SER A 368 -25.57 29.55 -0.31
CA SER A 368 -25.43 30.82 0.41
C SER A 368 -24.74 30.66 1.77
N ASN A 369 -24.87 29.48 2.40
CA ASN A 369 -24.21 29.15 3.66
C ASN A 369 -22.83 28.50 3.48
N GLY A 370 -22.34 28.31 2.25
CA GLY A 370 -21.14 27.53 1.97
C GLY A 370 -21.41 26.02 1.95
N GLY A 371 -20.38 25.22 2.21
CA GLY A 371 -20.44 23.75 2.18
C GLY A 371 -19.29 23.14 1.40
N GLN A 372 -19.46 21.90 0.93
CA GLN A 372 -18.38 21.13 0.29
C GLN A 372 -18.87 20.36 -0.94
N VAL A 373 -17.97 20.14 -1.88
CA VAL A 373 -18.14 19.22 -3.02
C VAL A 373 -17.35 17.95 -2.74
N ARG A 374 -18.02 16.81 -2.74
CA ARG A 374 -17.43 15.49 -2.43
C ARG A 374 -17.72 14.51 -3.55
N PHE A 375 -16.73 13.70 -3.88
CA PHE A 375 -16.80 12.71 -4.96
C PHE A 375 -15.61 11.75 -4.86
N SER A 376 -15.74 10.58 -5.46
CA SER A 376 -14.62 9.68 -5.70
C SER A 376 -14.10 9.87 -7.13
N LEU A 377 -12.79 10.00 -7.26
CA LEU A 377 -12.13 10.22 -8.55
C LEU A 377 -11.09 9.14 -8.80
N LYS A 378 -11.06 8.65 -10.04
CA LYS A 378 -9.92 7.94 -10.60
C LYS A 378 -9.53 8.60 -11.93
N ILE A 379 -8.26 8.91 -12.09
CA ILE A 379 -7.66 9.25 -13.39
C ILE A 379 -6.81 8.06 -13.78
N ALA A 380 -7.07 7.51 -14.97
CA ALA A 380 -6.50 6.26 -15.38
C ALA A 380 -4.98 6.35 -15.53
N THR A 381 -4.30 5.23 -15.29
CA THR A 381 -2.84 5.06 -15.43
C THR A 381 -2.47 3.77 -16.18
N GLY A 382 -3.47 3.17 -16.84
CA GLY A 382 -3.36 1.87 -17.46
C GLY A 382 -3.33 1.96 -18.98
N THR A 383 -3.81 0.90 -19.61
CA THR A 383 -4.07 0.88 -21.05
C THR A 383 -5.58 0.83 -21.29
N ALA A 384 -6.04 1.22 -22.48
CA ALA A 384 -7.43 1.07 -22.91
C ALA A 384 -8.06 -0.26 -22.44
N PRO A 385 -9.29 -0.25 -21.89
CA PRO A 385 -10.25 0.86 -21.84
C PRO A 385 -10.04 1.84 -20.67
N CYS A 386 -8.92 1.77 -19.94
CA CYS A 386 -8.61 2.68 -18.84
C CYS A 386 -7.20 3.23 -19.09
N ASP A 387 -7.07 3.91 -20.23
CA ASP A 387 -5.82 4.43 -20.79
C ASP A 387 -5.31 5.62 -19.98
N ASP A 388 -3.99 5.63 -19.72
CA ASP A 388 -3.29 6.66 -18.95
C ASP A 388 -3.55 8.07 -19.49
N ALA A 389 -3.64 9.05 -18.60
CA ALA A 389 -3.74 10.46 -18.97
C ALA A 389 -2.36 11.11 -18.97
N ASP A 390 -2.04 11.86 -20.02
CA ASP A 390 -0.72 12.49 -20.15
C ASP A 390 -0.59 13.72 -19.23
N PRO A 391 0.65 14.12 -18.85
CA PRO A 391 0.87 15.33 -18.05
C PRO A 391 0.22 16.58 -18.66
N GLY A 392 -0.65 17.23 -17.88
CA GLY A 392 -1.42 18.40 -18.31
C GLY A 392 -2.82 18.11 -18.85
N GLU A 393 -3.23 16.84 -18.84
CA GLU A 393 -4.59 16.38 -19.15
C GLU A 393 -5.45 16.24 -17.88
N ASP A 394 -5.14 17.07 -16.88
CA ASP A 394 -5.77 17.11 -15.57
C ASP A 394 -7.31 17.24 -15.67
N VAL A 395 -7.98 16.73 -14.64
CA VAL A 395 -9.39 17.04 -14.40
C VAL A 395 -9.46 18.27 -13.51
N VAL A 396 -10.25 19.27 -13.89
CA VAL A 396 -10.51 20.45 -13.06
C VAL A 396 -11.93 20.43 -12.51
N LEU A 397 -12.08 20.95 -11.29
CA LEU A 397 -13.36 21.30 -10.71
C LEU A 397 -13.57 22.81 -10.81
N GLU A 398 -14.66 23.17 -11.47
CA GLU A 398 -15.03 24.55 -11.78
C GLU A 398 -16.37 24.90 -11.15
N TYR A 399 -16.57 26.18 -10.81
CA TYR A 399 -17.88 26.70 -10.41
C TYR A 399 -18.36 27.82 -11.34
N SER A 400 -19.68 28.03 -11.37
CA SER A 400 -20.32 29.14 -12.05
C SER A 400 -21.45 29.73 -11.22
N THR A 401 -21.49 31.06 -11.12
CA THR A 401 -22.55 31.82 -10.41
C THR A 401 -23.46 32.60 -11.37
N ASN A 402 -23.31 32.40 -12.68
CA ASN A 402 -24.08 33.08 -13.72
C ASN A 402 -24.75 32.10 -14.69
N GLY A 403 -25.21 30.95 -14.18
CA GLY A 403 -25.95 29.97 -14.98
C GLY A 403 -25.10 29.16 -15.97
N GLY A 404 -23.77 29.10 -15.76
CA GLY A 404 -22.83 28.40 -16.63
C GLY A 404 -22.25 29.25 -17.77
N GLY A 405 -22.40 30.58 -17.73
CA GLY A 405 -21.83 31.48 -18.72
C GLY A 405 -20.31 31.63 -18.57
N ASN A 406 -19.83 31.87 -17.36
CA ASN A 406 -18.41 31.89 -16.99
C ASN A 406 -18.12 30.79 -15.97
N TRP A 407 -16.93 30.20 -16.06
CA TRP A 407 -16.47 29.13 -15.18
C TRP A 407 -15.13 29.52 -14.56
N THR A 408 -15.02 29.32 -13.25
CA THR A 408 -13.80 29.56 -12.49
C THR A 408 -13.29 28.25 -11.93
N VAL A 409 -12.04 27.88 -12.23
CA VAL A 409 -11.37 26.73 -11.63
C VAL A 409 -11.07 27.05 -10.16
N PHE A 410 -11.41 26.12 -9.27
CA PHE A 410 -11.07 26.23 -7.85
C PHE A 410 -10.41 24.98 -7.26
N SER A 411 -10.34 23.89 -8.04
CA SER A 411 -9.46 22.76 -7.77
C SER A 411 -8.96 22.16 -9.08
N THR A 412 -7.68 21.77 -9.10
CA THR A 412 -7.05 21.02 -10.20
C THR A 412 -6.62 19.66 -9.66
N LEU A 413 -7.11 18.60 -10.27
CA LEU A 413 -6.96 17.22 -9.84
C LEU A 413 -5.94 16.56 -10.78
N ASN A 414 -4.69 16.52 -10.33
CA ASN A 414 -3.58 16.09 -11.18
C ASN A 414 -3.59 14.59 -11.46
N GLU A 415 -3.31 14.19 -12.70
CA GLU A 415 -3.42 12.81 -13.17
C GLU A 415 -2.65 11.81 -12.28
N ALA A 416 -1.44 12.15 -11.89
CA ALA A 416 -0.57 11.27 -11.11
C ALA A 416 -1.05 11.08 -9.66
N SER A 417 -1.96 11.93 -9.17
CA SER A 417 -2.46 11.89 -7.79
C SER A 417 -3.65 10.94 -7.60
N PHE A 418 -4.29 10.47 -8.68
CA PHE A 418 -5.53 9.71 -8.62
C PHE A 418 -5.51 8.37 -9.40
N PRO A 419 -4.44 7.55 -9.33
CA PRO A 419 -4.35 6.29 -10.09
C PRO A 419 -5.40 5.24 -9.67
N LEU A 420 -5.92 5.36 -8.45
CA LEU A 420 -6.99 4.56 -7.87
C LEU A 420 -8.14 5.48 -7.44
N PHE A 421 -9.33 4.91 -7.23
CA PHE A 421 -10.46 5.66 -6.69
C PHE A 421 -10.07 6.26 -5.34
N THR A 422 -10.08 7.58 -5.28
CA THR A 422 -9.72 8.34 -4.10
C THR A 422 -10.89 9.26 -3.75
N PRO A 423 -11.36 9.28 -2.49
CA PRO A 423 -12.35 10.25 -2.07
C PRO A 423 -11.74 11.65 -2.06
N VAL A 424 -12.39 12.58 -2.74
CA VAL A 424 -12.00 13.99 -2.87
C VAL A 424 -13.03 14.84 -2.17
N THR A 425 -12.53 15.80 -1.38
CA THR A 425 -13.34 16.76 -0.64
C THR A 425 -12.81 18.16 -0.91
N VAL A 426 -13.65 19.04 -1.47
CA VAL A 426 -13.26 20.42 -1.80
C VAL A 426 -14.26 21.39 -1.19
N ALA A 427 -13.77 22.30 -0.32
CA ALA A 427 -14.58 23.35 0.25
C ALA A 427 -15.07 24.32 -0.85
N VAL A 428 -16.34 24.70 -0.80
CA VAL A 428 -16.90 25.68 -1.73
C VAL A 428 -16.28 27.05 -1.42
N PRO A 429 -15.64 27.72 -2.39
CA PRO A 429 -14.96 29.00 -2.14
C PRO A 429 -15.98 30.11 -1.84
N PRO A 430 -15.64 31.13 -1.02
CA PRO A 430 -16.57 32.21 -0.65
C PRO A 430 -17.22 32.93 -1.84
N ALA A 431 -16.51 33.07 -2.96
CA ALA A 431 -17.03 33.68 -4.18
C ALA A 431 -18.14 32.86 -4.87
N ALA A 432 -18.31 31.59 -4.48
CA ALA A 432 -19.33 30.67 -4.95
C ALA A 432 -20.48 30.50 -3.94
N HIS A 433 -20.49 31.24 -2.83
CA HIS A 433 -21.59 31.20 -1.85
C HIS A 433 -22.78 32.03 -2.36
N THR A 434 -23.60 31.42 -3.22
CA THR A 434 -24.74 32.09 -3.87
C THR A 434 -25.98 31.21 -3.87
N PRO A 435 -27.19 31.78 -4.05
CA PRO A 435 -28.42 31.00 -4.16
C PRO A 435 -28.52 30.07 -5.38
N ALA A 436 -27.60 30.18 -6.35
CA ALA A 436 -27.63 29.42 -7.60
C ALA A 436 -26.21 29.20 -8.15
N THR A 437 -25.44 28.36 -7.46
CA THR A 437 -24.08 27.97 -7.89
C THR A 437 -24.11 26.62 -8.60
N LEU A 438 -23.42 26.52 -9.73
CA LEU A 438 -23.23 25.27 -10.48
C LEU A 438 -21.79 24.79 -10.34
N PHE A 439 -21.60 23.48 -10.41
CA PHE A 439 -20.27 22.85 -10.51
C PHE A 439 -20.11 22.11 -11.83
N ARG A 440 -18.85 22.00 -12.27
CA ARG A 440 -18.48 21.19 -13.42
C ARG A 440 -17.13 20.53 -13.19
N TRP A 441 -17.09 19.21 -13.39
CA TRP A 441 -15.86 18.47 -13.61
C TRP A 441 -15.57 18.48 -15.09
N ARG A 442 -14.32 18.75 -15.48
CA ARG A 442 -13.93 18.82 -16.89
C ARG A 442 -12.47 18.40 -17.06
N GLN A 443 -12.22 17.57 -18.05
CA GLN A 443 -10.84 17.30 -18.49
C GLN A 443 -10.32 18.46 -19.34
N LEU A 444 -9.11 18.93 -19.05
CA LEU A 444 -8.54 20.10 -19.75
C LEU A 444 -8.16 19.78 -21.20
N ALA A 445 -7.60 18.60 -21.44
CA ALA A 445 -7.19 18.08 -22.74
C ALA A 445 -7.29 16.54 -22.74
N HIS A 446 -7.27 15.94 -23.92
CA HIS A 446 -7.14 14.50 -24.13
C HIS A 446 -6.61 14.26 -25.56
N SER A 447 -5.90 13.16 -25.76
CA SER A 447 -5.31 12.67 -27.01
C SER A 447 -6.34 12.09 -27.99
N GLY A 448 -7.51 11.66 -27.52
CA GLY A 448 -8.59 11.23 -28.43
C GLY A 448 -9.65 10.35 -27.79
N ALA A 449 -10.52 9.79 -28.63
CA ALA A 449 -11.52 8.81 -28.17
C ALA A 449 -10.82 7.57 -27.58
N GLY A 450 -11.22 7.14 -26.38
CA GLY A 450 -10.65 5.98 -25.69
C GLY A 450 -9.29 6.20 -25.04
N GLN A 451 -8.73 7.41 -25.09
CA GLN A 451 -7.46 7.77 -24.45
C GLN A 451 -7.72 8.66 -23.23
N ASP A 452 -6.77 8.68 -22.28
CA ASP A 452 -6.71 9.64 -21.16
C ASP A 452 -7.99 9.59 -20.31
N ASN A 453 -8.33 8.39 -19.87
CA ASN A 453 -9.63 8.15 -19.27
C ASN A 453 -9.69 8.63 -17.83
N TRP A 454 -10.87 9.05 -17.38
CA TRP A 454 -11.14 9.33 -15.97
C TRP A 454 -12.55 8.90 -15.59
N VAL A 455 -12.74 8.66 -14.30
CA VAL A 455 -13.96 8.10 -13.73
C VAL A 455 -14.36 8.92 -12.51
N LEU A 456 -15.62 9.33 -12.50
CA LEU A 456 -16.27 10.03 -11.39
C LEU A 456 -17.31 9.11 -10.77
N ASP A 457 -17.30 9.04 -9.44
CA ASP A 457 -18.21 8.19 -8.68
C ASP A 457 -18.61 8.88 -7.37
N GLU A 458 -19.68 8.41 -6.72
CA GLU A 458 -20.09 8.82 -5.37
C GLU A 458 -20.16 10.34 -5.18
N VAL A 459 -20.85 11.06 -6.07
CA VAL A 459 -20.90 12.52 -6.06
C VAL A 459 -21.95 13.01 -5.10
N TYR A 460 -21.56 13.83 -4.13
CA TYR A 460 -22.51 14.53 -3.28
C TYR A 460 -22.04 15.91 -2.87
N LEU A 461 -23.01 16.79 -2.64
CA LEU A 461 -22.83 18.19 -2.29
C LEU A 461 -23.42 18.43 -0.92
N THR A 462 -22.69 19.17 -0.09
CA THR A 462 -23.17 19.59 1.22
C THR A 462 -23.30 21.10 1.33
N THR A 463 -24.15 21.53 2.27
CA THR A 463 -24.25 22.90 2.77
C THR A 463 -24.17 22.90 4.28
N TYR A 464 -23.81 24.06 4.85
CA TYR A 464 -23.92 24.25 6.30
C TYR A 464 -25.39 24.54 6.67
N ASP A 465 -26.07 23.56 7.27
CA ASP A 465 -27.47 23.65 7.69
C ASP A 465 -27.78 22.79 8.93
N GLY A 466 -27.95 23.47 10.06
CA GLY A 466 -28.34 22.88 11.34
C GLY A 466 -29.84 22.89 11.64
N SER A 467 -30.68 23.31 10.68
CA SER A 467 -32.11 23.53 10.90
C SER A 467 -32.89 22.23 11.21
N GLY A 468 -33.82 22.29 12.16
CA GLY A 468 -34.66 21.14 12.52
C GLY A 468 -33.97 20.03 13.32
N LEU A 469 -32.73 20.22 13.76
CA LEU A 469 -31.97 19.26 14.58
C LEU A 469 -31.95 19.65 16.06
N ASN A 470 -31.77 18.66 16.94
CA ASN A 470 -31.71 18.85 18.39
C ASN A 470 -30.26 18.85 18.88
N TYR A 471 -29.90 19.79 19.74
CA TYR A 471 -28.55 19.91 20.31
C TYR A 471 -28.58 19.71 21.83
N ALA A 472 -27.51 19.14 22.36
CA ALA A 472 -27.29 18.99 23.79
C ALA A 472 -25.80 19.19 24.12
N TRP A 473 -25.46 20.37 24.61
CA TRP A 473 -24.11 20.71 25.07
C TRP A 473 -23.89 20.30 26.53
N SER A 474 -22.70 19.79 26.83
CA SER A 474 -22.29 19.32 28.16
C SER A 474 -20.80 19.62 28.42
N PRO A 475 -20.40 20.02 29.64
CA PRO A 475 -21.25 20.29 30.79
C PRO A 475 -22.10 21.56 30.61
N THR A 476 -23.30 21.63 31.20
CA THR A 476 -24.21 22.79 31.05
C THR A 476 -23.83 23.99 31.92
N ALA A 477 -22.98 23.79 32.94
CA ALA A 477 -22.52 24.86 33.81
C ALA A 477 -21.68 25.87 33.02
N GLY A 478 -22.04 27.15 33.12
CA GLY A 478 -21.39 28.22 32.37
C GLY A 478 -21.86 28.37 30.91
N LEU A 479 -22.83 27.56 30.45
CA LEU A 479 -23.42 27.69 29.11
C LEU A 479 -24.66 28.58 29.12
N GLY A 480 -24.83 29.38 28.06
CA GLY A 480 -25.99 30.24 27.88
C GLY A 480 -27.24 29.49 27.41
N THR A 481 -27.16 28.81 26.26
CA THR A 481 -28.26 28.10 25.61
C THR A 481 -27.83 26.68 25.23
N PRO A 482 -27.71 25.75 26.21
CA PRO A 482 -27.12 24.42 26.00
C PRO A 482 -27.91 23.49 25.07
N ASN A 483 -29.07 23.91 24.56
CA ASN A 483 -29.88 23.14 23.61
C ASN A 483 -30.02 23.80 22.23
N ALA A 484 -29.26 24.86 21.96
CA ALA A 484 -29.24 25.53 20.67
C ALA A 484 -28.01 25.12 19.85
N GLN A 485 -28.09 25.31 18.53
CA GLN A 485 -26.95 25.10 17.62
C GLN A 485 -25.75 25.96 18.03
N GLN A 486 -26.00 27.20 18.44
CA GLN A 486 -25.01 28.11 18.99
C GLN A 486 -25.29 28.37 20.48
N THR A 487 -24.24 28.38 21.29
CA THR A 487 -24.31 28.72 22.72
C THR A 487 -23.08 29.52 23.12
N THR A 488 -23.21 30.37 24.13
CA THR A 488 -22.05 30.99 24.78
C THR A 488 -21.52 30.07 25.88
N ALA A 489 -20.21 30.04 26.09
CA ALA A 489 -19.55 29.33 27.17
C ALA A 489 -18.65 30.28 27.96
N ALA A 490 -18.94 30.45 29.26
CA ALA A 490 -18.12 31.17 30.22
C ALA A 490 -17.42 30.16 31.14
N ALA A 491 -16.39 29.50 30.59
CA ALA A 491 -15.65 28.47 31.30
C ALA A 491 -14.78 29.09 32.40
N THR A 492 -14.80 28.49 33.59
CA THR A 492 -13.94 28.91 34.73
C THR A 492 -12.71 28.03 34.91
N THR A 493 -12.65 26.91 34.21
CA THR A 493 -11.55 25.94 34.20
C THR A 493 -11.39 25.36 32.80
N SER A 494 -10.16 25.05 32.40
CA SER A 494 -9.91 24.36 31.13
C SER A 494 -10.58 22.99 31.10
N GLY A 495 -11.12 22.61 29.95
CA GLY A 495 -11.83 21.35 29.80
C GLY A 495 -12.53 21.19 28.46
N TRP A 496 -12.99 19.96 28.23
CA TRP A 496 -13.81 19.62 27.07
C TRP A 496 -15.25 20.08 27.26
N VAL A 497 -15.78 20.74 26.24
CA VAL A 497 -17.21 20.95 26.05
C VAL A 497 -17.66 20.09 24.88
N GLN A 498 -18.54 19.14 25.14
CA GLN A 498 -19.07 18.20 24.18
C GLN A 498 -20.47 18.63 23.74
N VAL A 499 -20.84 18.34 22.51
CA VAL A 499 -22.20 18.51 21.99
C VAL A 499 -22.67 17.22 21.35
N THR A 500 -23.89 16.83 21.67
CA THR A 500 -24.60 15.76 20.96
C THR A 500 -25.68 16.39 20.08
N LEU A 501 -25.63 16.07 18.80
CA LEU A 501 -26.65 16.36 17.80
C LEU A 501 -27.58 15.15 17.67
N THR A 502 -28.88 15.37 17.56
CA THR A 502 -29.86 14.33 17.26
C THR A 502 -30.81 14.79 16.17
N ASP A 503 -30.91 14.01 15.09
CA ASP A 503 -31.95 14.20 14.09
C ASP A 503 -33.26 13.58 14.59
N PRO A 504 -34.33 14.37 14.83
CA PRO A 504 -35.58 13.85 15.35
C PRO A 504 -36.33 12.92 14.38
N ASN A 505 -36.01 12.94 13.07
CA ASN A 505 -36.69 12.12 12.06
C ASN A 505 -36.09 10.71 11.97
N THR A 506 -34.77 10.62 12.03
CA THR A 506 -34.01 9.36 11.86
C THR A 506 -33.55 8.78 13.21
N LEU A 507 -33.56 9.59 14.27
CA LEU A 507 -32.97 9.31 15.58
C LEU A 507 -31.44 9.12 15.54
N CYS A 508 -30.80 9.50 14.45
CA CYS A 508 -29.36 9.50 14.33
C CYS A 508 -28.71 10.48 15.31
N THR A 509 -27.68 10.01 16.00
CA THR A 509 -26.93 10.82 16.98
C THR A 509 -25.47 10.99 16.56
N TYR A 510 -25.01 12.24 16.58
CA TYR A 510 -23.64 12.61 16.28
C TYR A 510 -23.07 13.35 17.48
N THR A 511 -21.78 13.21 17.74
CA THR A 511 -21.16 13.84 18.91
C THR A 511 -19.78 14.34 18.56
N ASP A 512 -19.47 15.56 18.99
CA ASP A 512 -18.15 16.14 18.88
C ASP A 512 -17.86 17.03 20.10
N SER A 513 -16.61 17.46 20.27
CA SER A 513 -16.18 18.25 21.41
C SER A 513 -15.08 19.25 21.09
N VAL A 514 -15.07 20.36 21.80
CA VAL A 514 -14.03 21.38 21.73
C VAL A 514 -13.36 21.54 23.09
N TYR A 515 -12.03 21.63 23.11
CA TYR A 515 -11.27 21.88 24.32
C TYR A 515 -11.08 23.40 24.52
N LEU A 516 -11.57 23.91 25.63
CA LEU A 516 -11.35 25.30 26.03
C LEU A 516 -10.21 25.35 27.04
N THR A 517 -9.25 26.26 26.81
CA THR A 517 -8.18 26.58 27.73
C THR A 517 -8.53 27.89 28.43
N VAL A 518 -8.64 27.84 29.76
CA VAL A 518 -8.95 29.02 30.58
C VAL A 518 -7.71 29.39 31.38
N ASP A 519 -7.15 30.55 31.09
CA ASP A 519 -6.03 31.09 31.83
C ASP A 519 -6.53 31.86 33.06
N PRO A 520 -5.92 31.62 34.25
CA PRO A 520 -6.32 32.31 35.46
C PRO A 520 -6.03 33.81 35.32
N ALA A 521 -6.92 34.62 35.87
CA ALA A 521 -6.60 36.02 36.10
C ALA A 521 -5.35 36.10 37.01
N PHE A 522 -4.37 36.93 36.64
CA PHE A 522 -3.20 37.20 37.44
C PHE A 522 -3.19 38.64 37.94
N THR A 523 -2.42 38.87 38.99
CA THR A 523 -2.22 40.20 39.58
C THR A 523 -0.74 40.55 39.50
N LEU A 524 -0.45 41.84 39.47
CA LEU A 524 0.92 42.35 39.53
C LEU A 524 1.24 42.78 40.96
N THR A 525 2.37 42.32 41.46
CA THR A 525 3.02 42.91 42.63
C THR A 525 4.14 43.80 42.13
N VAL A 526 4.07 45.11 42.44
CA VAL A 526 5.04 46.10 41.98
C VAL A 526 5.83 46.70 43.14
N THR A 527 6.98 47.30 42.83
CA THR A 527 7.77 48.06 43.81
C THR A 527 6.91 49.13 44.51
N PRO A 528 6.89 49.18 45.85
CA PRO A 528 6.14 50.20 46.59
C PRO A 528 6.65 51.62 46.36
N ASP A 529 5.78 52.59 46.62
CA ASP A 529 6.14 54.01 46.60
C ASP A 529 7.35 54.29 47.50
N THR A 530 8.32 55.01 46.95
CA THR A 530 9.58 55.29 47.64
C THR A 530 10.17 56.63 47.21
N THR A 531 11.06 57.16 48.05
CA THR A 531 11.79 58.41 47.79
C THR A 531 13.24 58.08 47.44
N VAL A 532 13.66 58.48 46.24
CA VAL A 532 15.03 58.24 45.75
C VAL A 532 15.87 59.50 45.99
N CYS A 533 17.03 59.34 46.63
CA CYS A 533 18.00 60.42 46.89
C CYS A 533 19.33 60.21 46.12
N ASP A 534 19.43 59.14 45.32
CA ASP A 534 20.63 58.73 44.60
C ASP A 534 20.48 59.00 43.09
N ALA A 535 21.57 59.41 42.43
CA ALA A 535 21.63 59.62 40.98
C ALA A 535 21.69 58.30 40.19
N ALA A 536 21.95 57.17 40.84
CA ALA A 536 22.04 55.86 40.20
C ALA A 536 20.70 55.25 39.74
N GLY A 537 19.55 55.85 40.12
CA GLY A 537 18.22 55.30 39.86
C GLY A 537 17.81 54.21 40.86
N ILE A 538 16.58 53.71 40.71
CA ILE A 538 16.01 52.63 41.54
C ILE A 538 15.49 51.50 40.63
N PRO A 539 15.80 50.22 40.89
CA PRO A 539 15.15 49.12 40.20
C PRO A 539 13.67 49.09 40.58
N LEU A 540 12.81 49.15 39.57
CA LEU A 540 11.43 48.71 39.69
C LEU A 540 11.39 47.20 39.47
N GLU A 541 10.41 46.54 40.05
CA GLU A 541 10.10 45.14 39.85
C GLU A 541 8.59 45.02 39.67
N ALA A 542 8.17 44.27 38.65
CA ALA A 542 6.83 43.78 38.49
C ALA A 542 6.87 42.26 38.43
N MET A 543 6.17 41.62 39.37
CA MET A 543 6.05 40.17 39.45
C MET A 543 4.58 39.78 39.30
N ALA A 544 4.29 38.94 38.30
CA ALA A 544 2.95 38.39 38.11
C ALA A 544 2.71 37.21 39.06
N SER A 545 1.49 37.10 39.58
CA SER A 545 1.10 36.00 40.49
C SER A 545 1.00 34.64 39.79
N SER A 546 0.77 34.63 38.48
CA SER A 546 0.73 33.44 37.61
C SER A 546 0.88 33.86 36.14
N GLY A 547 0.83 32.90 35.22
CA GLY A 547 0.98 33.13 33.78
C GLY A 547 2.40 32.88 33.27
N SER A 548 2.51 32.54 31.99
CA SER A 548 3.79 32.34 31.30
C SER A 548 3.86 33.21 30.03
N GLY A 549 5.08 33.49 29.56
CA GLY A 549 5.28 34.29 28.36
C GLY A 549 4.79 35.74 28.48
N ILE A 550 4.88 36.32 29.69
CA ILE A 550 4.36 37.67 29.95
C ILE A 550 5.18 38.73 29.22
N THR A 551 4.49 39.55 28.44
CA THR A 551 5.01 40.78 27.86
C THR A 551 4.74 41.96 28.78
N TRP A 552 5.69 42.88 28.87
CA TRP A 552 5.66 44.01 29.79
C TRP A 552 5.64 45.31 29.01
N ASN A 553 4.89 46.30 29.50
CA ASN A 553 4.86 47.63 28.91
C ASN A 553 4.75 48.71 30.00
N TRP A 554 5.89 49.32 30.35
CA TRP A 554 5.98 50.40 31.32
C TRP A 554 5.77 51.78 30.68
N THR A 555 5.05 52.63 31.41
CA THR A 555 4.83 54.04 31.08
C THR A 555 5.15 54.93 32.28
N PRO A 556 5.59 56.20 32.09
CA PRO A 556 5.83 56.86 30.80
C PRO A 556 7.15 56.43 30.14
N ASN A 557 7.15 56.33 28.80
CA ASN A 557 8.37 56.15 28.00
C ASN A 557 9.01 57.51 27.66
N ASN A 558 9.46 58.23 28.68
CA ASN A 558 10.04 59.57 28.56
C ASN A 558 11.57 59.57 28.75
N GLY A 559 12.20 58.39 28.70
CA GLY A 559 13.64 58.22 28.89
C GLY A 559 14.11 58.12 30.34
N THR A 560 13.22 58.13 31.33
CA THR A 560 13.58 57.92 32.75
C THR A 560 13.58 56.45 33.16
N LEU A 561 13.29 55.51 32.25
CA LEU A 561 13.38 54.07 32.46
C LEU A 561 14.50 53.48 31.59
N SER A 562 15.26 52.51 32.12
CA SER A 562 16.31 51.81 31.36
C SER A 562 15.76 50.97 30.21
N ALA A 563 14.54 50.46 30.36
CA ALA A 563 13.77 49.75 29.34
C ALA A 563 12.27 49.83 29.69
N THR A 564 11.39 49.70 28.71
CA THR A 564 9.93 49.70 28.94
C THR A 564 9.31 48.32 28.81
N ASN A 565 10.07 47.32 28.37
CA ASN A 565 9.58 45.99 27.98
C ASN A 565 10.16 44.84 28.81
N VAL A 566 10.63 45.13 30.02
CA VAL A 566 11.21 44.17 30.96
C VAL A 566 10.46 44.23 32.29
N PRO A 567 10.42 43.16 33.10
CA PRO A 567 9.77 43.18 34.41
C PRO A 567 10.51 44.04 35.43
N ASP A 568 11.81 44.30 35.23
CA ASP A 568 12.72 44.91 36.21
C ASP A 568 13.50 46.14 35.69
N PRO A 569 12.84 47.18 35.17
CA PRO A 569 13.55 48.35 34.65
C PRO A 569 14.12 49.20 35.78
N VAL A 570 15.20 49.93 35.50
CA VAL A 570 15.75 50.93 36.43
C VAL A 570 15.12 52.29 36.12
N ALA A 571 14.46 52.88 37.11
CA ALA A 571 13.84 54.20 37.04
C ALA A 571 14.76 55.29 37.63
N SER A 572 15.00 56.36 36.86
CA SER A 572 15.82 57.51 37.24
C SER A 572 15.06 58.84 37.06
N PRO A 573 13.92 59.06 37.74
CA PRO A 573 13.14 60.29 37.60
C PRO A 573 13.82 61.48 38.29
N THR A 574 13.73 62.67 37.68
CA THR A 574 14.21 63.94 38.29
C THR A 574 13.12 64.70 39.05
N ASN A 575 11.85 64.29 38.89
CA ASN A 575 10.67 64.83 39.57
C ASN A 575 9.80 63.65 40.04
N THR A 576 8.88 63.87 40.98
CA THR A 576 7.87 62.87 41.36
C THR A 576 7.15 62.36 40.11
N THR A 577 7.28 61.06 39.83
CA THR A 577 6.77 60.41 38.62
C THR A 577 6.06 59.12 39.02
N THR A 578 4.86 58.91 38.49
CA THR A 578 4.14 57.64 38.61
C THR A 578 4.50 56.77 37.40
N TYR A 579 4.97 55.56 37.66
CA TYR A 579 5.18 54.55 36.63
C TYR A 579 4.03 53.53 36.67
N THR A 580 3.54 53.13 35.50
CA THR A 580 2.47 52.15 35.34
C THR A 580 2.94 51.07 34.39
N VAL A 581 2.75 49.80 34.76
CA VAL A 581 3.10 48.64 33.94
C VAL A 581 1.82 47.97 33.47
N ASN A 582 1.67 47.76 32.18
CA ASN A 582 0.67 46.84 31.65
C ASN A 582 1.38 45.53 31.29
N ALA A 583 0.94 44.42 31.86
CA ALA A 583 1.46 43.09 31.58
C ALA A 583 0.41 42.26 30.85
N GLU A 584 0.81 41.52 29.83
CA GLU A 584 -0.06 40.64 29.05
C GLU A 584 0.57 39.25 28.95
N ASN A 585 -0.15 38.20 29.34
CA ASN A 585 0.34 36.83 29.25
C ASN A 585 0.25 36.28 27.81
N ALA A 586 0.75 35.06 27.58
CA ALA A 586 0.69 34.41 26.27
C ALA A 586 -0.73 34.19 25.71
N SER A 587 -1.75 34.32 26.56
CA SER A 587 -3.16 34.12 26.25
C SER A 587 -3.94 35.42 26.06
N GLY A 588 -3.25 36.57 26.06
CA GLY A 588 -3.87 37.88 25.90
C GLY A 588 -4.49 38.47 27.17
N CYS A 589 -4.37 37.80 28.32
CA CYS A 589 -4.90 38.31 29.58
C CYS A 589 -4.02 39.42 30.13
N THR A 590 -4.63 40.55 30.50
CA THR A 590 -3.89 41.74 30.93
C THR A 590 -4.07 42.07 32.42
N ALA A 591 -3.02 42.60 33.05
CA ALA A 591 -3.06 43.22 34.37
C ALA A 591 -2.27 44.55 34.38
N THR A 592 -2.71 45.53 35.19
CA THR A 592 -2.09 46.87 35.29
C THR A 592 -1.76 47.24 36.73
#